data_AF-A0A1Y3RRA6-F1
#
_entry.id   AF-A0A1Y3RRA6-F1
#
_cell.length_a   1.000
_cell.length_b   1.000
_cell.length_c   1.000
_cell.angle_alpha   90.00
_cell.angle_beta   90.00
_cell.angle_gamma   90.00
#
_symmetry.space_group_name_H-M   'P 1'
#
loop_
_entity.id
_entity.type
_entity.pdbx_description
1 polymer ?
#
loop_
_entity_poly.entity_id
_entity_poly.type
_entity_poly.pdbx_seq_one_letter_code
_entity_poly.pdbx_strand_id
1 'polypeptide(L)'
;MTPSPTSRLGGFAAGHFVITALCAPLLFLGPQLFASVSSPLQALWMMVLYLPAGWIMAAVRRWNRPTPKEGVKAVLWPALLAWGWAFGGWLLLICPSLLSGIGFWMLTSTYFLACPSFVFMLAALGQNADLTAWSTFGFTWYLSIFLAGLLPPLLFFLGSLLPKKRLTTAKNVIE
;
A
#
# COMPACT_ATOMS: atom_id res chain seq x y z
N MET A 1 -17.75 -19.92 5.51
CA MET A 1 -18.36 -18.58 5.40
C MET A 1 -17.59 -17.78 4.36
N THR A 2 -18.25 -17.19 3.37
CA THR A 2 -17.62 -16.22 2.47
C THR A 2 -17.32 -14.97 3.29
N PRO A 3 -16.05 -14.54 3.39
CA PRO A 3 -15.73 -13.35 4.16
C PRO A 3 -16.34 -12.11 3.49
N SER A 4 -17.06 -11.31 4.27
CA SER A 4 -17.68 -10.07 3.79
C SER A 4 -16.61 -9.08 3.28
N PRO A 5 -16.98 -8.13 2.39
CA PRO A 5 -16.08 -7.07 1.95
C PRO A 5 -15.40 -6.34 3.12
N THR A 6 -16.13 -6.10 4.21
CA THR A 6 -15.63 -5.48 5.44
C THR A 6 -14.56 -6.33 6.12
N SER A 7 -14.73 -7.65 6.17
CA SER A 7 -13.72 -8.57 6.73
C SER A 7 -12.41 -8.52 5.95
N ARG A 8 -12.50 -8.44 4.61
CA ARG A 8 -11.32 -8.34 3.73
C ARG A 8 -10.64 -6.98 3.86
N LEU A 9 -11.41 -5.90 3.93
CA LEU A 9 -10.88 -4.55 4.18
C LEU A 9 -10.16 -4.47 5.53
N GLY A 10 -10.75 -5.02 6.59
CA GLY A 10 -10.10 -5.08 7.91
C GLY A 10 -8.83 -5.94 7.90
N GLY A 11 -8.82 -7.03 7.14
CA GLY A 11 -7.63 -7.85 6.94
C GLY A 11 -6.52 -7.12 6.19
N PHE A 12 -6.87 -6.37 5.15
CA PHE A 12 -5.96 -5.48 4.43
C PHE A 12 -5.41 -4.40 5.37
N ALA A 13 -6.27 -3.70 6.12
CA ALA A 13 -5.85 -2.65 7.03
C ALA A 13 -4.84 -3.16 8.07
N ALA A 14 -5.09 -4.34 8.66
CA ALA A 14 -4.15 -4.96 9.59
C ALA A 14 -2.79 -5.27 8.94
N GLY A 15 -2.79 -5.89 7.76
CA GLY A 15 -1.55 -6.16 7.02
C GLY A 15 -0.82 -4.87 6.60
N HIS A 16 -1.58 -3.85 6.20
CA HIS A 16 -1.06 -2.54 5.83
C HIS A 16 -0.35 -1.85 6.98
N PHE A 17 -0.95 -1.82 8.17
CA PHE A 17 -0.31 -1.27 9.37
C PHE A 17 0.94 -2.04 9.78
N VAL A 18 0.94 -3.37 9.68
CA VAL A 18 2.14 -4.18 9.98
C VAL A 18 3.28 -3.84 9.02
N ILE A 19 3.00 -3.79 7.72
CA ILE A 19 4.02 -3.46 6.72
C ILE A 19 4.53 -2.04 6.92
N THR A 20 3.64 -1.07 7.15
CA THR A 20 4.06 0.30 7.42
C THR A 20 4.90 0.40 8.69
N ALA A 21 4.54 -0.32 9.76
CA ALA A 21 5.32 -0.36 11.00
C ALA A 21 6.68 -1.07 10.85
N LEU A 22 6.81 -2.02 9.92
CA LEU A 22 8.10 -2.64 9.58
C LEU A 22 8.97 -1.71 8.73
N CYS A 23 8.36 -0.99 7.79
CA CYS A 23 9.07 -0.14 6.84
C CYS A 23 9.44 1.24 7.40
N ALA A 24 8.59 1.87 8.22
CA ALA A 24 8.81 3.22 8.73
C ALA A 24 10.08 3.33 9.61
N PRO A 25 10.42 2.36 10.48
CA PRO A 25 11.68 2.40 11.23
C PRO A 25 12.93 2.20 10.36
N LEU A 26 12.85 1.41 9.28
CA LEU A 26 13.97 1.17 8.36
C LEU A 26 14.42 2.47 7.67
N LEU A 27 13.51 3.43 7.55
CA LEU A 27 13.79 4.75 7.02
C LEU A 27 14.30 5.74 8.08
N PHE A 28 13.91 5.60 9.35
CA PHE A 28 14.47 6.39 10.45
C PHE A 28 15.87 5.94 10.89
N LEU A 29 16.17 4.65 10.78
CA LEU A 29 17.43 4.05 11.24
C LEU A 29 18.58 4.13 10.22
N GLY A 30 18.36 4.79 9.08
CA GLY A 30 19.43 4.98 8.10
C GLY A 30 19.26 6.27 7.31
N PRO A 31 19.93 7.37 7.71
CA PRO A 31 20.18 8.53 6.84
C PRO A 31 20.81 8.09 5.50
N GLN A 32 21.63 7.03 5.51
CA GLN A 32 22.22 6.43 4.32
C GLN A 32 21.23 5.56 3.52
N LEU A 33 20.21 4.97 4.16
CA LEU A 33 19.18 4.17 3.51
C LEU A 33 18.20 5.04 2.72
N PHE A 34 17.77 6.18 3.29
CA PHE A 34 16.95 7.17 2.58
C PHE A 34 17.69 7.79 1.38
N ALA A 35 18.99 8.08 1.53
CA ALA A 35 19.85 8.51 0.44
C ALA A 35 20.07 7.42 -0.64
N SER A 36 19.87 6.15 -0.29
CA SER A 36 19.94 5.02 -1.21
C SER A 36 18.58 4.52 -1.70
N VAL A 37 17.46 5.07 -1.22
CA VAL A 37 16.15 4.96 -1.92
C VAL A 37 16.15 5.88 -3.14
N SER A 38 17.08 5.58 -4.04
CA SER A 38 17.35 6.34 -5.26
C SER A 38 16.45 5.93 -6.41
N SER A 39 15.64 4.86 -6.25
CA SER A 39 14.83 4.31 -7.33
C SER A 39 13.41 3.87 -6.91
N PRO A 40 12.40 4.12 -7.77
CA PRO A 40 11.05 3.56 -7.61
C PRO A 40 11.03 2.03 -7.44
N LEU A 41 12.03 1.32 -7.99
CA LEU A 41 12.16 -0.13 -7.88
C LEU A 41 12.31 -0.61 -6.44
N GLN A 42 13.07 0.11 -5.61
CA GLN A 42 13.22 -0.26 -4.20
C GLN A 42 11.92 -0.11 -3.43
N ALA A 43 11.12 0.92 -3.73
CA ALA A 43 9.81 1.08 -3.15
C ALA A 43 8.84 -0.05 -3.56
N LEU A 44 8.96 -0.53 -4.81
CA LEU A 44 8.21 -1.72 -5.26
C LEU A 44 8.59 -2.97 -4.47
N TRP A 45 9.87 -3.16 -4.12
CA TRP A 45 10.30 -4.27 -3.26
C TRP A 45 9.67 -4.20 -1.87
N MET A 46 9.50 -3.00 -1.30
CA MET A 46 8.77 -2.83 -0.04
C MET A 46 7.29 -3.21 -0.21
N MET A 47 6.68 -2.88 -1.35
CA MET A 47 5.30 -3.26 -1.66
C MET A 47 5.12 -4.77 -1.89
N VAL A 48 6.15 -5.50 -2.32
CA VAL A 48 6.08 -6.97 -2.45
C VAL A 48 5.72 -7.64 -1.12
N LEU A 49 6.03 -7.03 0.03
CA LEU A 49 5.64 -7.53 1.36
C LEU A 49 4.12 -7.62 1.56
N TYR A 50 3.31 -6.93 0.75
CA TYR A 50 1.85 -7.09 0.77
C TYR A 50 1.41 -8.48 0.29
N LEU A 51 2.18 -9.17 -0.57
CA LEU A 51 1.89 -10.55 -0.99
C LEU A 51 1.88 -11.54 0.19
N PRO A 52 2.98 -11.71 0.96
CA PRO A 52 2.97 -12.60 2.11
C PRO A 52 1.99 -12.13 3.19
N ALA A 53 1.80 -10.82 3.40
CA ALA A 53 0.79 -10.33 4.34
C ALA A 53 -0.63 -10.76 3.94
N GLY A 54 -0.97 -10.65 2.65
CA GLY A 54 -2.24 -11.11 2.09
C GLY A 54 -2.44 -12.61 2.26
N TRP A 55 -1.40 -13.40 2.00
CA TRP A 55 -1.42 -14.85 2.17
C TRP A 55 -1.63 -15.26 3.64
N ILE A 56 -0.84 -14.71 4.56
CA ILE A 56 -0.92 -14.96 6.00
C ILE A 56 -2.31 -14.60 6.52
N MET A 57 -2.82 -13.40 6.19
CA MET A 57 -4.14 -12.98 6.64
C MET A 57 -5.25 -13.87 6.09
N ALA A 58 -5.14 -14.28 4.83
CA ALA A 58 -6.10 -15.20 4.23
C ALA A 58 -6.03 -16.60 4.86
N ALA A 59 -4.87 -17.05 5.33
CA ALA A 59 -4.69 -18.32 6.04
C ALA A 59 -5.25 -18.24 7.48
N VAL A 60 -4.85 -17.21 8.25
CA VAL A 60 -5.30 -16.96 9.63
C VAL A 60 -6.82 -16.81 9.70
N ARG A 61 -7.40 -16.05 8.77
CA ARG A 61 -8.85 -15.82 8.72
C ARG A 61 -9.62 -16.89 7.94
N ARG A 62 -8.93 -17.95 7.48
CA ARG A 62 -9.49 -19.07 6.69
C ARG A 62 -10.41 -18.62 5.55
N TRP A 63 -9.98 -17.60 4.80
CA TRP A 63 -10.79 -17.03 3.72
C TRP A 63 -10.96 -18.03 2.57
N ASN A 64 -12.21 -18.16 2.11
CA ASN A 64 -12.51 -18.82 0.84
C ASN A 64 -12.06 -17.94 -0.34
N ARG A 65 -11.91 -18.57 -1.52
CA ARG A 65 -11.59 -17.86 -2.75
C ARG A 65 -12.73 -16.86 -3.06
N PRO A 66 -12.44 -15.56 -3.24
CA PRO A 66 -13.45 -14.55 -3.53
C PRO A 66 -14.01 -14.74 -4.95
N THR A 67 -15.26 -14.32 -5.14
CA THR A 67 -15.81 -14.11 -6.48
C THR A 67 -15.13 -12.93 -7.18
N PRO A 68 -15.14 -12.82 -8.51
CA PRO A 68 -14.52 -11.69 -9.22
C PRO A 68 -15.03 -10.33 -8.72
N LYS A 69 -16.34 -10.20 -8.48
CA LYS A 69 -16.97 -8.96 -7.98
C LYS A 69 -16.49 -8.59 -6.57
N GLU A 70 -16.33 -9.57 -5.69
CA GLU A 70 -15.80 -9.35 -4.34
C GLU A 70 -14.32 -9.00 -4.37
N GLY A 71 -13.56 -9.61 -5.28
CA GLY A 71 -12.14 -9.31 -5.48
C GLY A 71 -11.91 -7.87 -5.94
N VAL A 72 -12.66 -7.42 -6.95
CA VAL A 72 -12.63 -6.02 -7.40
C VAL A 72 -12.95 -5.07 -6.25
N LYS A 73 -14.01 -5.34 -5.47
CA LYS A 73 -14.35 -4.51 -4.30
C LYS A 73 -13.27 -4.51 -3.23
N ALA A 74 -12.63 -5.65 -2.97
CA ALA A 74 -11.59 -5.77 -1.96
C ALA A 74 -10.33 -4.95 -2.31
N VAL A 75 -10.08 -4.71 -3.59
CA VAL A 75 -8.98 -3.86 -4.06
C VAL A 75 -9.41 -2.39 -4.19
N LEU A 76 -10.59 -2.16 -4.78
CA LEU A 76 -11.06 -0.83 -5.13
C LEU A 76 -11.41 0.02 -3.90
N TRP A 77 -12.02 -0.54 -2.87
CA TRP A 77 -12.37 0.23 -1.67
C TRP A 77 -11.14 0.84 -0.97
N PRO A 78 -10.08 0.06 -0.64
CA PRO A 78 -8.86 0.66 -0.10
C PRO A 78 -8.19 1.63 -1.07
N ALA A 79 -8.18 1.33 -2.37
CA ALA A 79 -7.56 2.21 -3.38
C ALA A 79 -8.28 3.57 -3.46
N LEU A 80 -9.62 3.59 -3.45
CA LEU A 80 -10.41 4.83 -3.42
C LEU A 80 -10.14 5.67 -2.17
N LEU A 81 -9.99 5.02 -1.00
CA LEU A 81 -9.63 5.71 0.24
C LEU A 81 -8.23 6.34 0.14
N ALA A 82 -7.26 5.57 -0.36
CA ALA A 82 -5.89 6.04 -0.56
C ALA A 82 -5.82 7.20 -1.57
N TRP A 83 -6.54 7.11 -2.68
CA TRP A 83 -6.63 8.18 -3.67
C TRP A 83 -7.33 9.42 -3.11
N GLY A 84 -8.44 9.26 -2.40
CA GLY A 84 -9.11 10.39 -1.73
C GLY A 84 -8.18 11.12 -0.77
N TRP A 85 -7.38 10.38 0.00
CA TRP A 85 -6.35 10.94 0.88
C TRP A 85 -5.23 11.65 0.10
N ALA A 86 -4.64 10.98 -0.87
CA ALA A 86 -3.48 11.50 -1.60
C ALA A 86 -3.83 12.67 -2.53
N PHE A 87 -4.89 12.55 -3.34
CA PHE A 87 -5.36 13.65 -4.18
C PHE A 87 -5.96 14.78 -3.36
N GLY A 88 -6.63 14.49 -2.24
CA GLY A 88 -7.12 15.51 -1.33
C GLY A 88 -5.97 16.31 -0.71
N GLY A 89 -4.96 15.62 -0.15
CA GLY A 89 -3.75 16.26 0.37
C GLY A 89 -2.98 17.03 -0.70
N TRP A 90 -2.88 16.49 -1.91
CA TRP A 90 -2.26 17.14 -3.06
C TRP A 90 -3.00 18.42 -3.49
N LEU A 91 -4.33 18.36 -3.62
CA LEU A 91 -5.15 19.50 -3.96
C LEU A 91 -5.02 20.61 -2.91
N LEU A 92 -5.06 20.26 -1.63
CA LEU A 92 -4.87 21.22 -0.54
C LEU A 92 -3.47 21.84 -0.57
N LEU A 93 -2.43 21.06 -0.90
CA LEU A 93 -1.05 21.54 -1.00
C LEU A 93 -0.90 22.62 -2.09
N ILE A 94 -1.53 22.43 -3.25
CA ILE A 94 -1.43 23.39 -4.37
C ILE A 94 -2.34 24.62 -4.20
N CYS A 95 -3.26 24.61 -3.24
CA CYS A 95 -4.11 25.77 -2.95
C CYS A 95 -3.31 26.88 -2.24
N PRO A 96 -3.36 28.15 -2.72
CA PRO A 96 -2.63 29.26 -2.11
C PRO A 96 -3.36 29.73 -0.84
N SER A 97 -3.08 29.13 0.33
CA SER A 97 -3.56 29.56 1.65
C SER A 97 -2.94 28.72 2.78
N LEU A 98 -3.40 28.91 4.04
CA LEU A 98 -3.10 28.01 5.18
C LEU A 98 -3.45 26.54 4.87
N LEU A 99 -4.34 26.28 3.91
CA LEU A 99 -4.68 24.93 3.43
C LEU A 99 -3.45 24.20 2.84
N SER A 100 -2.48 24.93 2.29
CA SER A 100 -1.23 24.34 1.78
C SER A 100 -0.44 23.64 2.89
N GLY A 101 -0.40 24.22 4.09
CA GLY A 101 0.21 23.61 5.27
C GLY A 101 -0.53 22.34 5.69
N ILE A 102 -1.87 22.34 5.66
CA ILE A 102 -2.67 21.14 5.94
C ILE A 102 -2.39 20.06 4.90
N GLY A 103 -2.36 20.41 3.61
CA GLY A 103 -2.01 19.49 2.53
C GLY A 103 -0.63 18.89 2.70
N PHE A 104 0.37 19.69 3.08
CA PHE A 104 1.71 19.23 3.41
C PHE A 104 1.70 18.22 4.57
N TRP A 105 1.01 18.53 5.69
CA TRP A 105 0.91 17.63 6.84
C TRP A 105 0.16 16.34 6.50
N MET A 106 -0.90 16.41 5.70
CA MET A 106 -1.62 15.23 5.22
C MET A 106 -0.73 14.34 4.36
N LEU A 107 -0.01 14.91 3.39
CA LEU A 107 0.88 14.15 2.52
C LEU A 107 2.05 13.56 3.30
N THR A 108 2.70 14.34 4.17
CA THR A 108 3.79 13.82 5.02
C THR A 108 3.31 12.76 6.00
N SER A 109 2.09 12.84 6.53
CA SER A 109 1.53 11.78 7.38
C SER A 109 1.35 10.45 6.65
N THR A 110 1.26 10.45 5.31
CA THR A 110 1.24 9.22 4.48
C THR A 110 2.50 8.38 4.69
N TYR A 111 3.61 8.98 5.13
CA TYR A 111 4.78 8.24 5.59
C TYR A 111 4.45 7.23 6.69
N PHE A 112 3.65 7.62 7.69
CA PHE A 112 3.27 6.76 8.82
C PHE A 112 2.06 5.88 8.53
N LEU A 113 1.27 6.23 7.54
CA LEU A 113 0.08 5.45 7.15
C LEU A 113 0.43 4.37 6.13
N ALA A 114 1.18 4.74 5.09
CA ALA A 114 1.49 3.93 3.93
C ALA A 114 2.94 4.16 3.45
N CYS A 115 3.91 3.87 4.32
CA CYS A 115 5.33 4.10 4.08
C CYS A 115 5.82 3.64 2.68
N PRO A 116 5.56 2.40 2.21
CA PRO A 116 6.01 1.98 0.88
C PRO A 116 5.46 2.84 -0.27
N SER A 117 4.19 3.24 -0.17
CA SER A 117 3.50 4.10 -1.15
C SER A 117 4.07 5.51 -1.17
N PHE A 118 4.35 6.07 0.00
CA PHE A 118 4.96 7.39 0.12
C PHE A 118 6.37 7.42 -0.47
N VAL A 119 7.19 6.41 -0.17
CA VAL A 119 8.55 6.28 -0.73
C VAL A 119 8.52 6.13 -2.25
N PHE A 120 7.57 5.34 -2.79
CA PHE A 120 7.42 5.20 -4.24
C PHE A 120 7.11 6.54 -4.93
N MET A 121 6.19 7.33 -4.35
CA MET A 121 5.86 8.65 -4.88
C MET A 121 7.04 9.63 -4.80
N LEU A 122 7.76 9.66 -3.67
CA LEU A 122 8.94 10.52 -3.52
C LEU A 122 10.07 10.12 -4.46
N ALA A 123 10.34 8.83 -4.61
CA ALA A 123 11.36 8.34 -5.54
C ALA A 123 11.01 8.67 -6.99
N ALA A 124 9.73 8.54 -7.38
CA ALA A 124 9.26 8.96 -8.70
C ALA A 124 9.41 10.47 -8.90
N LEU A 125 9.13 11.27 -7.87
CA LEU A 125 9.29 12.72 -7.92
C LEU A 125 10.76 13.14 -8.03
N GLY A 126 11.66 12.53 -7.25
CA GLY A 126 13.10 12.83 -7.27
C GLY A 126 13.80 12.49 -8.58
N GLN A 127 13.25 11.58 -9.39
CA GLN A 127 13.73 11.29 -10.75
C GLN A 127 13.32 12.37 -11.77
N ASN A 128 12.36 13.22 -11.45
CA ASN A 128 12.02 14.39 -12.26
C ASN A 128 12.86 15.56 -11.74
N ALA A 129 13.96 15.84 -12.44
CA ALA A 129 15.11 16.64 -11.99
C ALA A 129 14.85 18.13 -11.65
N ASP A 130 13.60 18.60 -11.61
CA ASP A 130 13.29 20.02 -11.43
C ASP A 130 12.14 20.27 -10.46
N LEU A 131 12.30 19.86 -9.19
CA LEU A 131 11.33 20.06 -8.10
C LEU A 131 10.86 21.52 -7.93
N THR A 132 11.59 22.48 -8.52
CA THR A 132 11.32 23.92 -8.52
C THR A 132 10.42 24.39 -9.65
N ALA A 133 10.25 23.60 -10.71
CA ALA A 133 9.36 23.92 -11.82
C ALA A 133 7.98 23.30 -11.60
N TRP A 134 6.92 24.10 -11.70
CA TRP A 134 5.53 23.62 -11.67
C TRP A 134 5.22 22.56 -12.75
N SER A 135 6.07 22.43 -13.77
CA SER A 135 6.03 21.38 -14.81
C SER A 135 6.42 19.98 -14.32
N THR A 136 7.01 19.85 -13.13
CA THR A 136 7.45 18.56 -12.56
C THR A 136 6.29 17.66 -12.14
N PHE A 137 5.11 18.24 -11.90
CA PHE A 137 3.88 17.50 -11.62
C PHE A 137 3.14 17.10 -12.90
N GLY A 138 3.88 16.45 -13.82
CA GLY A 138 3.34 15.94 -15.07
C GLY A 138 2.61 14.60 -14.92
N PHE A 139 2.35 13.94 -16.05
CA PHE A 139 1.67 12.65 -16.10
C PHE A 139 2.26 11.60 -15.15
N THR A 140 3.59 11.53 -15.06
CA THR A 140 4.33 10.57 -14.21
C THR A 140 4.02 10.74 -12.72
N TRP A 141 3.83 11.98 -12.24
CA TRP A 141 3.48 12.25 -10.84
C TRP A 141 2.09 11.71 -10.49
N TYR A 142 1.09 12.06 -11.32
CA TYR A 142 -0.28 11.60 -11.12
C TYR A 142 -0.43 10.08 -11.29
N LEU A 143 0.29 9.50 -12.25
CA LEU A 143 0.37 8.05 -12.40
C LEU A 143 1.00 7.40 -11.16
N SER A 144 2.01 8.03 -10.57
CA SER A 144 2.65 7.52 -9.36
C SER A 144 1.73 7.58 -8.16
N ILE A 145 0.97 8.66 -7.96
CA ILE A 145 -0.10 8.74 -6.94
C ILE A 145 -1.12 7.61 -7.13
N PHE A 146 -1.56 7.41 -8.37
CA PHE A 146 -2.53 6.39 -8.70
C PHE A 146 -2.01 4.97 -8.37
N LEU A 147 -0.81 4.64 -8.82
CA LEU A 147 -0.17 3.35 -8.57
C LEU A 147 0.16 3.15 -7.09
N ALA A 148 0.59 4.19 -6.37
CA ALA A 148 0.88 4.14 -4.94
C ALA A 148 -0.36 3.75 -4.11
N GLY A 149 -1.56 4.18 -4.54
CA GLY A 149 -2.82 3.77 -3.93
C GLY A 149 -3.30 2.38 -4.35
N LEU A 150 -2.99 1.95 -5.58
CA LEU A 150 -3.52 0.70 -6.15
C LEU A 150 -2.67 -0.54 -5.86
N LEU A 151 -1.35 -0.41 -5.89
CA LEU A 151 -0.42 -1.54 -5.78
C LEU A 151 -0.54 -2.27 -4.42
N PRO A 152 -0.56 -1.59 -3.25
CA PRO A 152 -0.69 -2.28 -1.98
C PRO A 152 -1.94 -3.17 -1.87
N PRO A 153 -3.17 -2.69 -2.15
CA PRO A 153 -4.36 -3.55 -2.07
C PRO A 153 -4.38 -4.64 -3.15
N LEU A 154 -3.84 -4.38 -4.35
CA LEU A 154 -3.73 -5.39 -5.40
C LEU A 154 -2.79 -6.53 -5.00
N LEU A 155 -1.59 -6.22 -4.52
CA LEU A 155 -0.59 -7.20 -4.10
C LEU A 155 -1.08 -8.01 -2.90
N PHE A 156 -1.74 -7.36 -1.94
CA PHE A 156 -2.39 -8.03 -0.83
C PHE A 156 -3.48 -9.00 -1.30
N PHE A 157 -4.32 -8.56 -2.25
CA PHE A 157 -5.36 -9.40 -2.82
C PHE A 157 -4.76 -10.61 -3.55
N LEU A 158 -3.74 -10.42 -4.38
CA LEU A 158 -3.03 -11.49 -5.08
C LEU A 158 -2.44 -12.50 -4.08
N GLY A 159 -1.81 -12.01 -3.01
CA GLY A 159 -1.31 -12.85 -1.93
C GLY A 159 -2.41 -13.69 -1.28
N SER A 160 -3.60 -13.13 -1.10
CA SER A 160 -4.75 -13.83 -0.52
C SER A 160 -5.28 -15.00 -1.36
N LEU A 161 -4.95 -15.02 -2.66
CA LEU A 161 -5.34 -16.07 -3.61
C LEU A 161 -4.34 -17.24 -3.64
N LEU A 162 -3.15 -17.09 -3.06
CA LEU A 162 -2.13 -18.12 -3.06
C LEU A 162 -2.60 -19.39 -2.35
N PRO A 163 -2.16 -20.58 -2.80
CA PRO A 163 -2.56 -21.85 -2.22
C PRO A 163 -2.21 -21.92 -0.74
N LYS A 164 -3.15 -22.45 0.04
CA LYS A 164 -2.99 -22.68 1.48
C LYS A 164 -2.88 -24.19 1.65
N LYS A 165 -1.73 -24.70 2.09
CA LYS A 165 -1.63 -26.12 2.45
C LYS A 165 -2.65 -26.38 3.56
N ARG A 166 -3.67 -27.21 3.29
CA ARG A 166 -4.41 -27.88 4.37
C ARG A 166 -3.38 -28.79 5.03
N LEU A 167 -3.02 -28.51 6.27
CA LEU A 167 -2.49 -29.55 7.15
C LEU A 167 -3.63 -30.55 7.33
N THR A 168 -3.74 -31.52 6.42
CA THR A 168 -4.45 -32.76 6.70
C THR A 168 -3.69 -33.42 7.84
N THR A 169 -4.14 -33.18 9.06
CA THR A 169 -3.84 -34.08 10.17
C THR A 169 -4.34 -35.44 9.73
N ALA A 170 -3.42 -36.31 9.32
CA ALA A 170 -3.71 -37.71 9.08
C ALA A 170 -4.29 -38.24 10.39
N LYS A 171 -5.62 -38.39 10.41
CA LYS A 171 -6.30 -39.20 11.40
C LYS A 171 -5.95 -40.62 10.99
N ASN A 172 -4.79 -41.10 11.44
CA ASN A 172 -4.44 -42.51 11.33
C ASN A 172 -5.46 -43.27 12.18
N VAL A 173 -6.46 -43.77 11.46
CA VAL A 173 -7.16 -45.01 11.72
C VAL A 173 -6.07 -46.04 12.08
N ILE A 174 -5.98 -46.36 13.36
CA ILE A 174 -5.35 -47.59 13.83
C ILE A 174 -6.54 -48.48 14.17
N GLU A 175 -6.77 -49.45 13.30
CA GLU A 175 -7.55 -50.66 13.57
C GLU A 175 -6.85 -51.52 14.61
#